data_AF-A0A6A7CBR1-F1
#
_entry.id   AF-A0A6A7CBR1-F1
#
_cell.length_a   1.000
_cell.length_b   1.000
_cell.length_c   1.000
_cell.angle_alpha   90.00
_cell.angle_beta   90.00
_cell.angle_gamma   90.00
#
_symmetry.space_group_name_H-M   'P 1'
#
loop_
_entity.id
_entity.type
_entity.pdbx_description
1 polymer ?
#
loop_
_entity_poly.entity_id
_entity_poly.type
_entity_poly.pdbx_seq_one_letter_code
_entity_poly.pdbx_strand_id
1 'polypeptide(L)'
;MRPAARLLATLRTSSGRAASAAHYLEAGAPTGLTGIYTHPAPRSALLYVYNQTLQKLSKLPESSVYRQATEALTRERLRAVESKRPEGLREWQERVKSSVELNPETFSKVYISSNPKGEDYNIVWDLRDEEPAMDEKLSEEEAAHVKELTTVQIEPEPALTAEQISELEKEIGGGLIEEVILAAKAECDLVDTMAEERVWEDLVEKPVEGQWTYFERGRHTA
;
A
#
# COMPACT_ATOMS: atom_id res chain seq x y z
N MET A 1 8.83 -4.24 -19.84
CA MET A 1 10.10 -4.81 -19.34
C MET A 1 9.82 -5.22 -17.87
N ARG A 2 9.94 -6.51 -17.47
CA ARG A 2 9.99 -7.02 -16.06
C ARG A 2 11.41 -7.17 -15.40
N PRO A 3 12.52 -6.65 -15.94
CA PRO A 3 13.60 -7.52 -16.42
C PRO A 3 14.99 -6.82 -16.31
N ALA A 4 15.76 -7.04 -15.29
CA ALA A 4 16.42 -8.33 -15.34
C ALA A 4 15.93 -9.22 -14.19
N ALA A 5 14.61 -9.20 -13.92
CA ALA A 5 13.89 -10.10 -13.01
C ALA A 5 14.56 -10.15 -11.63
N ARG A 6 14.34 -9.09 -10.84
CA ARG A 6 15.14 -8.77 -9.64
C ARG A 6 16.63 -8.51 -9.93
N LEU A 7 16.96 -8.18 -11.17
CA LEU A 7 18.33 -8.00 -11.72
C LEU A 7 19.29 -9.16 -11.38
N LEU A 8 18.81 -10.36 -11.76
CA LEU A 8 19.09 -11.69 -11.22
C LEU A 8 18.56 -11.77 -9.79
N ALA A 9 17.92 -12.84 -9.35
CA ALA A 9 17.73 -13.07 -7.93
C ALA A 9 18.86 -13.96 -7.38
N THR A 10 20.15 -13.58 -7.34
CA THR A 10 20.92 -12.38 -7.76
C THR A 10 22.35 -12.86 -7.91
N LEU A 11 22.69 -13.39 -9.10
CA LEU A 11 23.96 -14.07 -9.43
C LEU A 11 24.36 -15.31 -8.59
N ARG A 12 23.60 -15.74 -7.57
CA ARG A 12 23.92 -16.87 -6.67
C ARG A 12 22.78 -17.91 -6.63
N THR A 13 22.84 -18.91 -7.49
CA THR A 13 23.27 -20.27 -7.12
C THR A 13 24.78 -20.53 -7.29
N SER A 14 25.56 -19.53 -7.73
CA SER A 14 26.97 -19.58 -8.18
C SER A 14 28.06 -20.11 -7.24
N SER A 15 27.73 -20.63 -6.06
CA SER A 15 28.59 -21.61 -5.37
C SER A 15 27.73 -22.83 -5.02
N GLY A 16 27.79 -23.85 -5.88
CA GLY A 16 26.84 -24.96 -5.94
C GLY A 16 26.34 -25.46 -4.58
N ARG A 17 25.06 -25.20 -4.30
CA ARG A 17 24.24 -25.99 -3.38
C ARG A 17 22.85 -26.15 -3.99
N ALA A 18 22.34 -27.37 -3.84
CA ALA A 18 21.18 -27.91 -4.50
C ALA A 18 19.93 -27.03 -4.37
N ALA A 19 19.13 -27.01 -5.44
CA ALA A 19 17.82 -26.41 -5.49
C ALA A 19 16.96 -26.93 -4.33
N SER A 20 16.48 -26.03 -3.46
CA SER A 20 15.40 -26.31 -2.52
C SER A 20 14.23 -25.37 -2.75
N ALA A 21 13.04 -25.87 -2.40
CA ALA A 21 11.72 -25.31 -2.60
C ALA A 21 11.55 -23.86 -2.10
N ALA A 22 10.69 -23.11 -2.81
CA ALA A 22 10.29 -21.72 -2.57
C ALA A 22 11.44 -20.69 -2.54
N HIS A 23 11.57 -19.91 -3.61
CA HIS A 23 12.51 -18.78 -3.69
C HIS A 23 11.85 -17.51 -3.13
N TYR A 24 12.54 -16.78 -2.24
CA TYR A 24 12.06 -15.56 -1.59
C TYR A 24 12.83 -14.32 -2.04
N LEU A 25 12.27 -13.13 -1.79
CA LEU A 25 13.00 -11.86 -1.90
C LEU A 25 13.90 -11.62 -0.71
N GLU A 26 15.11 -11.12 -0.96
CA GLU A 26 15.95 -10.56 0.09
C GLU A 26 15.56 -9.10 0.34
N ALA A 27 15.15 -8.78 1.57
CA ALA A 27 14.84 -7.42 1.98
C ALA A 27 16.05 -6.49 1.78
N GLY A 28 15.83 -5.29 1.24
CA GLY A 28 16.89 -4.32 0.96
C GLY A 28 17.69 -4.59 -0.31
N ALA A 29 17.41 -5.67 -1.05
CA ALA A 29 18.06 -5.93 -2.33
C ALA A 29 17.65 -4.89 -3.39
N PRO A 30 18.56 -4.53 -4.32
CA PRO A 30 18.25 -3.55 -5.37
C PRO A 30 17.21 -4.11 -6.35
N THR A 31 16.16 -3.33 -6.63
CA THR A 31 15.08 -3.72 -7.55
C THR A 31 15.42 -3.51 -9.03
N GLY A 32 16.47 -2.74 -9.30
CA GLY A 32 16.81 -2.23 -10.63
C GLY A 32 16.35 -0.81 -10.90
N LEU A 33 15.58 -0.22 -9.98
CA LEU A 33 15.20 1.18 -10.00
C LEU A 33 15.99 1.93 -8.93
N THR A 34 16.56 3.08 -9.30
CA THR A 34 17.33 3.93 -8.37
C THR A 34 16.47 4.41 -7.22
N GLY A 35 16.94 4.20 -5.99
CA GLY A 35 16.26 4.64 -4.78
C GLY A 35 15.12 3.74 -4.32
N ILE A 36 14.82 2.65 -5.04
CA ILE A 36 13.76 1.69 -4.67
C ILE A 36 14.40 0.35 -4.32
N TYR A 37 14.29 -0.03 -3.05
CA TYR A 37 14.81 -1.29 -2.52
C TYR A 37 13.70 -2.25 -2.20
N THR A 38 14.03 -3.54 -2.24
CA THR A 38 13.09 -4.63 -1.97
C THR A 38 12.47 -4.50 -0.58
N HIS A 39 11.15 -4.48 -0.51
CA HIS A 39 10.44 -4.33 0.75
C HIS A 39 10.39 -5.66 1.54
N PRO A 40 10.62 -5.67 2.87
CA PRO A 40 10.63 -6.91 3.67
C PRO A 40 9.27 -7.59 3.77
N ALA A 41 8.19 -6.82 3.90
CA ALA A 41 6.83 -7.34 4.05
C ALA A 41 5.83 -6.53 3.20
N PRO A 42 5.87 -6.66 1.86
CA PRO A 42 5.08 -5.82 0.95
C PRO A 42 3.56 -6.03 1.11
N ARG A 43 3.14 -7.25 1.46
CA ARG A 43 1.73 -7.59 1.63
C ARG A 43 1.08 -6.84 2.79
N SER A 44 1.66 -6.93 4.00
CA SER A 44 1.15 -6.22 5.17
C SER A 44 1.15 -4.70 4.98
N ALA A 45 2.19 -4.15 4.34
CA ALA A 45 2.25 -2.73 4.00
C ALA A 45 1.11 -2.30 3.08
N LEU A 46 0.83 -3.05 2.00
CA LEU A 46 -0.30 -2.75 1.11
C LEU A 46 -1.65 -2.90 1.81
N LEU A 47 -1.82 -3.94 2.62
CA LEU A 47 -3.04 -4.11 3.42
C LEU A 47 -3.27 -2.91 4.33
N TYR A 48 -2.22 -2.44 5.02
CA TYR A 48 -2.29 -1.24 5.85
C TYR A 48 -2.73 -0.02 5.04
N VAL A 49 -1.94 0.34 4.01
CA VAL A 49 -2.15 1.59 3.25
C VAL A 49 -3.51 1.60 2.56
N TYR A 50 -3.97 0.49 1.99
CA TYR A 50 -5.28 0.43 1.36
C TYR A 50 -6.44 0.54 2.35
N ASN A 51 -6.33 -0.08 3.53
CA ASN A 51 -7.37 0.07 4.55
C ASN A 51 -7.41 1.49 5.10
N GLN A 52 -6.24 2.09 5.34
CA GLN A 52 -6.15 3.49 5.74
C GLN A 52 -6.74 4.42 4.66
N THR A 53 -6.46 4.17 3.39
CA THR A 53 -7.03 4.92 2.26
C THR A 53 -8.56 4.82 2.26
N LEU A 54 -9.12 3.61 2.42
CA LEU A 54 -10.57 3.41 2.50
C LEU A 54 -11.19 4.11 3.72
N GLN A 55 -10.51 4.12 4.86
CA GLN A 55 -10.94 4.88 6.04
C GLN A 55 -10.93 6.38 5.78
N LYS A 56 -9.88 6.93 5.17
CA LYS A 56 -9.81 8.35 4.79
C LYS A 56 -10.88 8.72 3.77
N LEU A 57 -11.12 7.87 2.76
CA LEU A 57 -12.15 8.06 1.74
C LEU A 57 -13.56 8.13 2.32
N SER A 58 -13.81 7.49 3.47
CA SER A 58 -15.11 7.57 4.15
C SER A 58 -15.50 8.99 4.60
N LYS A 59 -14.51 9.89 4.74
CA LYS A 59 -14.74 11.32 5.08
C LYS A 59 -15.32 12.12 3.91
N LEU A 60 -15.12 11.66 2.67
CA LEU A 60 -15.56 12.34 1.45
C LEU A 60 -17.02 11.98 1.15
N PRO A 61 -17.80 12.82 0.43
CA PRO A 61 -19.19 12.47 0.08
C PRO A 61 -19.27 11.33 -0.94
N GLU A 62 -20.29 10.46 -0.82
CA GLU A 62 -20.52 9.31 -1.73
C GLU A 62 -20.79 9.73 -3.18
N SER A 63 -21.26 10.96 -3.39
CA SER A 63 -21.48 11.52 -4.74
C SER A 63 -20.20 11.90 -5.48
N SER A 64 -19.06 11.99 -4.78
CA SER A 64 -17.78 12.34 -5.39
C SER A 64 -17.32 11.26 -6.35
N VAL A 65 -17.12 11.63 -7.62
CA VAL A 65 -16.57 10.73 -8.64
C VAL A 65 -15.17 10.25 -8.25
N TYR A 66 -14.37 11.12 -7.64
CA TYR A 66 -13.06 10.77 -7.11
C TYR A 66 -13.17 9.64 -6.08
N ARG A 67 -14.04 9.78 -5.07
CA ARG A 67 -14.27 8.75 -4.05
C ARG A 67 -14.70 7.42 -4.67
N GLN A 68 -15.65 7.43 -5.60
CA GLN A 68 -16.14 6.21 -6.24
C GLN A 68 -15.04 5.48 -7.02
N ALA A 69 -14.24 6.23 -7.79
CA ALA A 69 -13.16 5.67 -8.60
C ALA A 69 -12.03 5.10 -7.72
N THR A 70 -11.62 5.85 -6.69
CA THR A 70 -10.55 5.42 -5.78
C THR A 70 -10.97 4.27 -4.89
N GLU A 71 -12.20 4.25 -4.37
CA GLU A 71 -12.74 3.10 -3.63
C GLU A 71 -12.76 1.84 -4.51
N ALA A 72 -13.23 1.95 -5.76
CA ALA A 72 -13.29 0.82 -6.68
C ALA A 72 -11.90 0.25 -6.95
N LEU A 73 -10.94 1.11 -7.31
CA LEU A 73 -9.55 0.72 -7.56
C LEU A 73 -8.89 0.10 -6.33
N THR A 74 -9.08 0.73 -5.17
CA THR A 74 -8.46 0.29 -3.91
C THR A 74 -9.01 -1.06 -3.47
N ARG A 75 -10.33 -1.28 -3.58
CA ARG A 75 -10.97 -2.57 -3.27
C ARG A 75 -10.52 -3.67 -4.22
N GLU A 76 -10.39 -3.38 -5.50
CA GLU A 76 -9.87 -4.35 -6.49
C GLU A 76 -8.45 -4.79 -6.13
N ARG A 77 -7.55 -3.84 -5.87
CA ARG A 77 -6.16 -4.13 -5.49
C ARG A 77 -6.08 -4.84 -4.14
N LEU A 78 -6.90 -4.44 -3.17
CA LEU A 78 -6.98 -5.10 -1.86
C LEU A 78 -7.36 -6.57 -2.01
N ARG A 79 -8.34 -6.91 -2.86
CA ARG A 79 -8.73 -8.30 -3.13
C ARG A 79 -7.59 -9.12 -3.75
N ALA A 80 -6.84 -8.53 -4.68
CA ALA A 80 -5.66 -9.18 -5.26
C ALA A 80 -4.61 -9.52 -4.17
N VAL A 81 -4.33 -8.57 -3.27
CA VAL A 81 -3.39 -8.75 -2.14
C VAL A 81 -3.91 -9.77 -1.12
N GLU A 82 -5.21 -9.77 -0.83
CA GLU A 82 -5.85 -10.75 0.06
C GLU A 82 -5.78 -12.18 -0.48
N SER A 83 -5.79 -12.35 -1.81
CA SER A 83 -5.76 -13.65 -2.47
C SER A 83 -4.42 -14.39 -2.29
N LYS A 84 -3.30 -13.66 -2.19
CA LYS A 84 -1.96 -14.24 -2.07
C LYS A 84 -1.59 -14.43 -0.60
N ARG A 85 -1.71 -15.65 -0.09
CA ARG A 85 -1.36 -16.01 1.30
C ARG A 85 0.00 -16.73 1.35
N PRO A 86 0.95 -16.30 2.21
CA PRO A 86 2.21 -17.02 2.41
C PRO A 86 1.98 -18.31 3.22
N GLU A 87 2.91 -19.24 3.09
CA GLU A 87 2.94 -20.46 3.90
C GLU A 87 3.19 -20.11 5.38
N GLY A 88 2.54 -20.83 6.30
CA GLY A 88 2.68 -20.56 7.74
C GLY A 88 1.95 -19.31 8.27
N LEU A 89 1.16 -18.61 7.44
CA LEU A 89 0.40 -17.43 7.86
C LEU A 89 -0.49 -17.70 9.07
N ARG A 90 -1.25 -18.80 9.06
CA ARG A 90 -2.18 -19.15 10.15
C ARG A 90 -1.44 -19.43 11.46
N GLU A 91 -0.33 -20.15 11.39
CA GLU A 91 0.50 -20.47 12.56
C GLU A 91 1.12 -19.20 13.14
N TRP A 92 1.55 -18.27 12.28
CA TRP A 92 2.01 -16.95 12.71
C TRP A 92 0.89 -16.16 13.40
N GLN A 93 -0.32 -16.15 12.83
CA GLN A 93 -1.47 -15.45 13.44
C GLN A 93 -1.81 -15.98 14.83
N GLU A 94 -1.77 -17.30 15.03
CA GLU A 94 -2.00 -17.92 16.34
C GLU A 94 -0.95 -17.51 17.38
N ARG A 95 0.32 -17.46 16.98
CA ARG A 95 1.44 -17.06 17.86
C ARG A 95 1.36 -15.58 18.23
N VAL A 96 1.00 -14.74 17.26
CA VAL A 96 0.92 -13.29 17.41
C VAL A 96 -0.37 -12.84 18.10
N LYS A 97 -1.42 -13.67 18.09
CA LYS A 97 -2.74 -13.36 18.66
C LYS A 97 -2.66 -12.80 20.08
N SER A 98 -1.91 -13.46 20.96
CA SER A 98 -1.75 -13.02 22.35
C SER A 98 -1.11 -11.64 22.44
N SER A 99 -0.07 -11.38 21.64
CA SER A 99 0.64 -10.10 21.61
C SER A 99 -0.22 -8.96 21.05
N VAL A 100 -1.07 -9.25 20.07
CA VAL A 100 -2.03 -8.30 19.49
C VAL A 100 -3.15 -7.97 20.48
N GLU A 101 -3.64 -8.97 21.21
CA GLU A 101 -4.67 -8.75 22.23
C GLU A 101 -4.16 -7.94 23.43
N LEU A 102 -2.86 -8.03 23.73
CA LEU A 102 -2.21 -7.20 24.75
C LEU A 102 -2.04 -5.73 24.32
N ASN A 103 -1.99 -5.46 23.01
CA ASN A 103 -1.72 -4.12 22.46
C ASN A 103 -2.75 -3.72 21.40
N PRO A 104 -4.03 -3.49 21.79
CA PRO A 104 -5.09 -3.13 20.84
C PRO A 104 -4.88 -1.75 20.19
N GLU A 105 -4.07 -0.88 20.81
CA GLU A 105 -3.76 0.47 20.29
C GLU A 105 -2.77 0.45 19.11
N THR A 106 -1.98 -0.62 18.95
CA THR A 106 -0.91 -0.72 17.95
C THR A 106 -1.29 -1.63 16.78
N PHE A 107 -2.19 -2.58 16.99
CA PHE A 107 -2.52 -3.61 16.01
C PHE A 107 -4.02 -3.67 15.76
N SER A 108 -4.41 -3.46 14.50
CA SER A 108 -5.79 -3.58 14.08
C SER A 108 -6.04 -4.91 13.36
N LYS A 109 -7.17 -5.54 13.68
CA LYS A 109 -7.65 -6.75 12.98
C LYS A 109 -8.56 -6.30 11.84
N VAL A 110 -8.11 -6.52 10.60
CA VAL A 110 -8.91 -6.24 9.40
C VAL A 110 -9.46 -7.55 8.84
N TYR A 111 -10.78 -7.67 8.78
CA TYR A 111 -11.45 -8.86 8.26
C TYR A 111 -11.40 -8.90 6.73
N ILE A 112 -11.20 -10.09 6.19
CA ILE A 112 -11.07 -10.31 4.75
C ILE A 112 -12.43 -10.13 4.07
N SER A 113 -12.47 -9.29 3.04
CA SER A 113 -13.71 -8.92 2.33
C SER A 113 -14.45 -10.10 1.69
N SER A 114 -13.73 -11.17 1.35
CA SER A 114 -14.28 -12.37 0.68
C SER A 114 -14.95 -13.38 1.63
N ASN A 115 -14.77 -13.28 2.94
CA ASN A 115 -15.41 -14.18 3.91
C ASN A 115 -16.15 -13.42 5.03
N PRO A 116 -17.39 -12.95 4.78
CA PRO A 116 -18.18 -12.21 5.75
C PRO A 116 -18.67 -13.05 6.96
N LYS A 117 -18.45 -14.38 6.96
CA LYS A 117 -18.82 -15.29 8.07
C LYS A 117 -17.68 -15.51 9.09
N GLY A 118 -16.51 -14.93 8.86
CA GLY A 118 -15.60 -14.46 9.92
C GLY A 118 -14.81 -15.50 10.70
N GLU A 119 -13.75 -16.03 10.10
CA GLU A 119 -12.64 -16.67 10.85
C GLU A 119 -11.28 -16.08 10.44
N ASP A 120 -11.11 -15.75 9.16
CA ASP A 120 -9.85 -15.20 8.65
C ASP A 120 -9.79 -13.66 8.79
N TYR A 121 -8.78 -13.17 9.51
CA TYR A 121 -8.45 -11.75 9.61
C TYR A 121 -6.99 -11.52 9.22
N ASN A 122 -6.69 -10.32 8.73
CA ASN A 122 -5.34 -9.82 8.58
C ASN A 122 -4.97 -8.98 9.81
N ILE A 123 -3.73 -9.10 10.26
CA ILE A 123 -3.18 -8.23 11.31
C ILE A 123 -2.47 -7.10 10.59
N VAL A 124 -2.96 -5.88 10.82
CA VAL A 124 -2.44 -4.67 10.23
C VAL A 124 -1.78 -3.86 11.33
N TRP A 125 -0.55 -3.41 11.08
CA TRP A 125 0.12 -2.47 11.97
C TRP A 125 -0.61 -1.14 11.91
N ASP A 126 -1.19 -0.69 13.02
CA ASP A 126 -1.72 0.67 13.13
C ASP A 126 -0.55 1.58 13.54
N LEU A 127 0.42 1.73 12.65
CA LEU A 127 1.32 2.86 12.75
C LEU A 127 0.46 4.08 12.42
N ARG A 128 0.13 4.90 13.42
CA ARG A 128 -0.09 6.32 13.13
C ARG A 128 1.24 6.84 12.61
N ASP A 129 1.46 6.71 11.29
CA ASP A 129 2.53 7.37 10.52
C ASP A 129 2.26 8.90 10.50
N GLU A 130 1.72 9.48 11.57
CA GLU A 130 1.90 10.89 11.83
C GLU A 130 3.31 11.02 12.40
N GLU A 131 4.30 11.03 11.49
CA GLU A 131 5.45 11.89 11.75
C GLU A 131 4.83 13.25 12.08
N PRO A 132 5.01 13.76 13.32
CA PRO A 132 4.48 15.07 13.65
C PRO A 132 4.96 16.02 12.55
N ALA A 133 4.06 16.87 12.06
CA ALA A 133 4.49 17.97 11.19
C ALA A 133 5.71 18.60 11.85
N MET A 134 6.76 18.90 11.08
CA MET A 134 8.08 19.31 11.60
C MET A 134 8.03 20.52 12.57
N ASP A 135 6.87 21.17 12.64
CA ASP A 135 6.54 22.35 13.45
C ASP A 135 5.65 22.06 14.68
N GLU A 136 5.10 20.85 14.84
CA GLU A 136 4.27 20.43 15.98
C GLU A 136 5.15 19.88 17.11
N LYS A 137 5.36 20.70 18.15
CA LYS A 137 6.07 20.26 19.36
C LYS A 137 5.17 19.32 20.16
N LEU A 138 5.34 18.02 19.99
CA LEU A 138 4.83 17.00 20.92
C LEU A 138 5.37 17.27 22.33
N SER A 139 4.52 17.10 23.33
CA SER A 139 4.96 17.09 24.72
C SER A 139 5.90 15.90 24.97
N GLU A 140 6.77 16.01 25.98
CA GLU A 140 7.71 14.93 26.35
C GLU A 140 6.97 13.61 26.68
N GLU A 141 5.74 13.71 27.18
CA GLU A 141 4.88 12.57 27.52
C GLU A 141 4.32 11.87 26.26
N GLU A 142 3.85 12.64 25.28
CA GLU A 142 3.38 12.11 23.99
C GLU A 142 4.53 11.49 23.20
N ALA A 143 5.70 12.14 23.18
CA ALA A 143 6.89 11.60 22.53
C ALA A 143 7.39 10.31 23.20
N ALA A 144 7.32 10.21 24.54
CA ALA A 144 7.65 8.99 25.26
C ALA A 144 6.66 7.86 24.96
N HIS A 145 5.36 8.16 24.90
CA HIS A 145 4.31 7.19 24.58
C HIS A 145 4.42 6.66 23.14
N VAL A 146 4.63 7.55 22.17
CA VAL A 146 4.88 7.16 20.76
C VAL A 146 6.13 6.29 20.66
N LYS A 147 7.21 6.65 21.37
CA LYS A 147 8.44 5.87 21.40
C LYS A 147 8.24 4.48 22.03
N GLU A 148 7.44 4.36 23.09
CA GLU A 148 7.11 3.07 23.70
C GLU A 148 6.25 2.20 22.76
N LEU A 149 5.25 2.78 22.09
CA LEU A 149 4.45 2.10 21.06
C LEU A 149 5.31 1.55 19.91
N THR A 150 6.33 2.30 19.47
CA THR A 150 7.28 1.84 18.42
C THR A 150 8.20 0.70 18.86
N THR A 151 8.30 0.39 20.15
CA THR A 151 9.19 -0.68 20.66
C THR A 151 8.53 -2.06 20.75
N VAL A 152 7.22 -2.18 20.51
CA VAL A 152 6.53 -3.48 20.53
C VAL A 152 6.89 -4.28 19.27
N GLN A 153 7.95 -5.08 19.35
CA GLN A 153 8.40 -5.91 18.23
C GLN A 153 7.60 -7.21 18.17
N ILE A 154 6.64 -7.26 17.26
CA ILE A 154 5.99 -8.51 16.84
C ILE A 154 6.86 -9.17 15.76
N GLU A 155 6.88 -10.50 15.77
CA GLU A 155 7.55 -11.28 14.72
C GLU A 155 7.00 -10.88 13.33
N PRO A 156 7.86 -10.60 12.34
CA PRO A 156 7.40 -10.23 11.01
C PRO A 156 6.55 -11.33 10.37
N GLU A 157 5.56 -10.92 9.57
CA GLU A 157 4.76 -11.85 8.78
C GLU A 157 5.67 -12.71 7.88
N PRO A 158 5.37 -14.01 7.69
CA PRO A 158 6.04 -14.84 6.70
C PRO A 158 6.05 -14.18 5.32
N ALA A 159 7.22 -14.14 4.68
CA ALA A 159 7.37 -13.49 3.38
C ALA A 159 6.61 -14.24 2.27
N LEU A 160 6.14 -13.50 1.26
CA LEU A 160 5.62 -14.10 0.04
C LEU A 160 6.75 -14.67 -0.82
N THR A 161 6.48 -15.77 -1.52
CA THR A 161 7.43 -16.31 -2.48
C THR A 161 7.59 -15.39 -3.67
N ALA A 162 8.70 -15.56 -4.39
CA ALA A 162 9.02 -14.78 -5.57
C ALA A 162 7.96 -14.88 -6.67
N GLU A 163 7.42 -16.08 -6.83
CA GLU A 163 6.39 -16.40 -7.80
C GLU A 163 5.07 -15.73 -7.41
N GLN A 164 4.67 -15.80 -6.13
CA GLN A 164 3.48 -15.12 -5.62
C GLN A 164 3.55 -13.61 -5.83
N ILE A 165 4.70 -12.99 -5.57
CA ILE A 165 4.91 -11.55 -5.80
C ILE A 165 4.80 -11.25 -7.31
N SER A 166 5.44 -12.04 -8.17
CA SER A 166 5.37 -11.82 -9.62
C SER A 166 3.95 -12.00 -10.18
N GLU A 167 3.16 -12.90 -9.62
CA GLU A 167 1.75 -13.04 -9.98
C GLU A 167 0.93 -11.83 -9.52
N LEU A 168 1.15 -11.37 -8.30
CA LEU A 168 0.47 -10.19 -7.74
C LEU A 168 0.76 -8.93 -8.57
N GLU A 169 2.02 -8.72 -8.96
CA GLU A 169 2.42 -7.61 -9.84
C GLU A 169 1.71 -7.64 -11.20
N LYS A 170 1.53 -8.84 -11.77
CA LYS A 170 0.82 -9.01 -13.05
C LYS A 170 -0.67 -8.74 -12.91
N GLU A 171 -1.26 -9.17 -11.80
CA GLU A 171 -2.69 -8.98 -11.51
C GLU A 171 -3.00 -7.50 -11.30
N ILE A 172 -2.17 -6.78 -10.56
CA ILE A 172 -2.34 -5.34 -10.31
C ILE A 172 -1.99 -4.50 -11.55
N GLY A 173 -1.00 -4.92 -12.34
CA GLY A 173 -0.60 -4.21 -13.56
C GLY A 173 0.05 -2.83 -13.32
N GLY A 174 0.59 -2.59 -12.13
CA GLY A 174 1.08 -1.28 -11.67
C GLY A 174 2.60 -1.10 -11.60
N GLY A 175 3.39 -2.03 -12.15
CA GLY A 175 4.85 -2.05 -12.01
C GLY A 175 5.33 -3.07 -10.97
N LEU A 176 6.48 -2.82 -10.34
CA LEU A 176 6.98 -3.61 -9.21
C LEU A 176 6.12 -3.38 -7.97
N ILE A 177 6.08 -4.36 -7.05
CA ILE A 177 5.27 -4.24 -5.83
C ILE A 177 5.68 -3.03 -4.97
N GLU A 178 6.96 -2.66 -4.98
CA GLU A 178 7.46 -1.47 -4.30
C GLU A 178 6.92 -0.17 -4.92
N GLU A 179 6.81 -0.09 -6.25
CA GLU A 179 6.20 1.07 -6.93
C GLU A 179 4.71 1.16 -6.59
N VAL A 180 4.04 0.01 -6.49
CA VAL A 180 2.63 -0.06 -6.07
C VAL A 180 2.45 0.43 -4.64
N ILE A 181 3.37 0.11 -3.72
CA ILE A 181 3.36 0.64 -2.34
C ILE A 181 3.54 2.16 -2.35
N LEU A 182 4.51 2.68 -3.11
CA LEU A 182 4.73 4.12 -3.21
C LEU A 182 3.51 4.85 -3.78
N ALA A 183 2.90 4.31 -4.84
CA ALA A 183 1.68 4.85 -5.43
C ALA A 183 0.50 4.79 -4.44
N ALA A 184 0.37 3.70 -3.67
CA ALA A 184 -0.66 3.58 -2.64
C ALA A 184 -0.47 4.61 -1.52
N LYS A 185 0.78 4.85 -1.10
CA LYS A 185 1.09 5.82 -0.05
C LYS A 185 0.79 7.25 -0.52
N ALA A 186 1.21 7.59 -1.74
CA ALA A 186 0.88 8.86 -2.38
C ALA A 186 -0.64 9.05 -2.54
N GLU A 187 -1.40 8.01 -2.88
CA GLU A 187 -2.87 8.09 -2.93
C GLU A 187 -3.48 8.34 -1.54
N CYS A 188 -2.96 7.68 -0.51
CA CYS A 188 -3.40 7.86 0.88
C CYS A 188 -3.19 9.30 1.36
N ASP A 189 -2.09 9.94 0.98
CA ASP A 189 -1.79 11.35 1.29
C ASP A 189 -2.64 12.29 0.42
N LEU A 190 -2.82 11.97 -0.86
CA LEU A 190 -3.65 12.73 -1.79
C LEU A 190 -5.09 12.85 -1.32
N VAL A 191 -5.64 11.81 -0.67
CA VAL A 191 -7.01 11.84 -0.13
C VAL A 191 -7.19 12.97 0.87
N ASP A 192 -6.18 13.28 1.70
CA ASP A 192 -6.27 14.37 2.67
C ASP A 192 -6.28 15.72 1.96
N THR A 193 -5.39 15.94 0.99
CA THR A 193 -5.41 17.18 0.16
C THR A 193 -6.72 17.32 -0.60
N MET A 194 -7.25 16.25 -1.18
CA MET A 194 -8.52 16.26 -1.91
C MET A 194 -9.71 16.57 -0.98
N ALA A 195 -9.63 16.15 0.28
CA ALA A 195 -10.63 16.45 1.30
C ALA A 195 -10.60 17.93 1.71
N GLU A 196 -9.40 18.51 1.84
CA GLU A 196 -9.18 19.94 2.13
C GLU A 196 -9.68 20.83 0.99
N GLU A 197 -9.29 20.50 -0.25
CA GLU A 197 -9.61 21.26 -1.46
C GLU A 197 -11.03 21.06 -1.98
N ARG A 198 -11.78 20.08 -1.42
CA ARG A 198 -13.19 19.82 -1.75
C ARG A 198 -13.46 19.72 -3.24
N VAL A 199 -12.65 18.92 -3.93
CA VAL A 199 -12.64 18.79 -5.40
C VAL A 199 -13.95 18.30 -6.03
N TRP A 200 -14.92 17.88 -5.22
CA TRP A 200 -16.26 17.47 -5.63
C TRP A 200 -17.26 18.63 -5.71
N GLU A 201 -16.89 19.84 -5.30
CA GLU A 201 -17.73 21.03 -5.42
C GLU A 201 -17.71 21.57 -6.88
N ASP A 202 -18.71 22.38 -7.20
CA ASP A 202 -18.79 23.01 -8.52
C ASP A 202 -17.62 23.98 -8.75
N LEU A 203 -17.28 24.17 -10.02
CA LEU A 203 -16.21 25.07 -10.43
C LEU A 203 -16.43 26.49 -9.88
N VAL A 204 -15.44 27.00 -9.15
CA VAL A 204 -15.47 28.34 -8.54
C VAL A 204 -15.63 29.44 -9.60
N GLU A 205 -14.94 29.31 -10.74
CA GLU A 205 -14.98 30.28 -11.84
C GLU A 205 -15.18 29.60 -13.19
N LYS A 206 -16.27 29.91 -13.87
CA LYS A 206 -16.53 29.42 -15.23
C LYS A 206 -15.56 30.08 -16.22
N PRO A 207 -15.06 29.35 -17.23
CA PRO A 207 -14.15 29.93 -18.21
C PRO A 207 -14.83 31.05 -19.01
N VAL A 208 -14.06 32.09 -19.32
CA VAL A 208 -14.49 33.16 -20.23
C VAL A 208 -14.73 32.59 -21.64
N GLU A 209 -15.73 33.11 -22.34
CA GLU A 209 -16.00 32.73 -23.72
C GLU A 209 -14.75 32.93 -24.60
N GLY A 210 -14.34 31.87 -25.30
CA GLY A 210 -13.13 31.88 -26.13
C GLY A 210 -11.83 31.45 -25.43
N GLN A 211 -11.80 31.26 -24.11
CA GLN A 211 -10.59 30.84 -23.35
C GLN A 211 -9.98 29.53 -23.86
N TRP A 212 -10.84 28.57 -24.22
CA TRP A 212 -10.45 27.24 -24.72
C TRP A 212 -10.62 27.09 -26.24
N THR A 213 -10.78 28.20 -26.96
CA THR A 213 -10.82 28.20 -28.43
C THR A 213 -9.38 28.28 -28.96
N TYR A 214 -8.86 27.14 -29.41
CA TYR A 214 -7.53 27.07 -30.01
C TYR A 214 -7.56 27.45 -31.50
N PHE A 215 -6.38 27.73 -32.05
CA PHE A 215 -6.22 27.87 -33.49
C PHE A 215 -6.54 26.53 -34.17
N GLU A 216 -7.69 26.44 -34.81
CA GLU A 216 -7.95 25.38 -35.77
C GLU A 216 -6.96 25.56 -36.92
N ARG A 217 -6.31 24.46 -37.36
CA ARG A 217 -5.59 24.48 -38.64
C ARG A 217 -6.63 24.72 -39.72
N GLY A 218 -6.79 25.98 -40.13
CA GLY A 218 -7.64 26.34 -41.25
C GLY A 218 -7.31 25.43 -42.42
N ARG A 219 -8.33 24.77 -42.98
CA ARG A 219 -8.18 24.14 -44.28
C ARG A 219 -7.80 25.27 -45.23
N HIS A 220 -6.52 25.34 -45.60
CA HIS A 220 -6.09 26.03 -46.79
C HIS A 220 -6.77 25.31 -47.97
N THR A 221 -7.99 25.70 -48.30
CA THR A 221 -8.59 25.40 -49.60
C THR A 221 -8.09 26.43 -50.60
N ALA A 222 -7.57 25.90 -51.70
CA ALA A 222 -6.89 26.51 -52.84
C ALA A 222 -7.50 27.80 -53.39
#